data_AF-A0A3D8TZ67-F1
#
_entry.id   AF-A0A3D8TZ67-F1
#
_cell.length_a   1.000
_cell.length_b   1.000
_cell.length_c   1.000
_cell.angle_alpha   90.00
_cell.angle_beta   90.00
_cell.angle_gamma   90.00
#
_symmetry.space_group_name_H-M   'P 1'
#
loop_
_entity.id
_entity.type
_entity.pdbx_description
1 polymer ?
#
loop_
_entity_poly.entity_id
_entity_poly.type
_entity_poly.pdbx_seq_one_letter_code
_entity_poly.pdbx_strand_id
1 'polypeptide(L)'
;MVYVIIICAVVAIVVFSYLAGTKKDEQDNQPLDPETEHAINRTLGLKDSKDREYELAKVAKFNGRKSIASPTMSSNPAKARIHRDSLYSHVDQAQEQRRKISDMNALIKRNSAKTYQVYTYDGTPLRGISKGQTIVAQEVTRPHRMTSSLTGNTWDPADGGTAFSYKGKQFGVVFARSAKGCGSITMRRTGTYAGRLPEMVVEIQQPCTLQDYSYWTPRNDKPTGLPEMKMGSKVAVTGEEMAQELLGQYDDNALVWATLRHGTIPKGKSKDKPTLWVSVNGIDVGWLTELQGEKHCAQIPDKGAVCLARIKAGTKKMEVTVNLPRA
;
A
#
# COMPACT_ATOMS: atom_id res chain seq x y z
N MET A 1 5.65 -16.21 27.34
CA MET A 1 6.74 -16.51 26.37
C MET A 1 6.42 -17.68 25.43
N VAL A 2 5.67 -18.70 25.87
CA VAL A 2 5.30 -19.87 25.04
C VAL A 2 4.44 -19.52 23.81
N TYR A 3 3.56 -18.52 23.91
CA TYR A 3 2.66 -18.11 22.82
C TYR A 3 3.35 -17.47 21.61
N VAL A 4 4.50 -16.80 21.81
CA VAL A 4 5.23 -16.13 20.72
C VAL A 4 6.01 -17.15 19.88
N ILE A 5 6.47 -18.24 20.51
CA ILE A 5 7.20 -19.32 19.82
C ILE A 5 6.26 -20.12 18.90
N ILE A 6 5.02 -20.35 19.34
CA ILE A 6 4.01 -21.08 18.54
C ILE A 6 3.62 -20.27 17.28
N ILE A 7 3.46 -18.95 17.40
CA ILE A 7 3.11 -18.10 16.26
C ILE A 7 4.25 -18.04 15.24
N CYS A 8 5.51 -17.96 15.68
CA CYS A 8 6.66 -17.98 14.76
C CYS A 8 6.81 -19.34 14.05
N ALA A 9 6.52 -20.46 14.72
CA ALA A 9 6.58 -21.79 14.12
C ALA A 9 5.50 -22.00 13.05
N VAL A 10 4.27 -21.52 13.29
CA VAL A 10 3.17 -21.62 12.32
C VAL A 10 3.43 -20.75 11.09
N VAL A 11 3.96 -19.53 11.27
CA VAL A 11 4.31 -18.66 10.14
C VAL A 11 5.45 -19.25 9.31
N ALA A 12 6.45 -19.87 9.95
CA ALA A 12 7.54 -20.54 9.24
C ALA A 12 7.04 -21.73 8.39
N ILE A 13 6.11 -22.55 8.91
CA ILE A 13 5.54 -23.69 8.18
C ILE A 13 4.70 -23.21 6.99
N VAL A 14 3.88 -22.18 7.15
CA VAL A 14 3.05 -21.62 6.07
C VAL A 14 3.92 -21.01 4.97
N VAL A 15 5.01 -20.32 5.31
CA VAL A 15 5.94 -19.74 4.33
C VAL A 15 6.76 -20.82 3.62
N PHE A 16 7.15 -21.90 4.32
CA PHE A 16 7.91 -23.00 3.72
C PHE A 16 7.05 -23.83 2.75
N SER A 17 5.77 -24.06 3.10
CA SER A 17 4.82 -24.71 2.19
C SER A 17 4.51 -23.88 0.95
N TYR A 18 4.55 -22.54 1.05
CA TYR A 18 4.32 -21.65 -0.09
C TYR A 18 5.53 -21.58 -1.05
N LEU A 19 6.75 -21.74 -0.52
CA LEU A 19 7.99 -21.69 -1.32
C LEU A 19 8.37 -23.04 -1.95
N ALA A 20 7.85 -24.16 -1.42
CA ALA A 20 8.08 -25.49 -2.01
C ALA A 20 7.14 -25.82 -3.20
N GLY A 21 6.12 -24.99 -3.45
CA GLY A 21 5.04 -25.24 -4.40
C GLY A 21 5.25 -24.75 -5.84
N THR A 22 6.49 -24.57 -6.32
CA THR A 22 6.73 -24.18 -7.72
C THR A 22 7.58 -25.22 -8.46
N LYS A 23 7.00 -26.37 -8.80
CA LYS A 23 7.41 -27.15 -9.98
C LYS A 23 6.23 -27.91 -10.61
N LYS A 24 6.07 -27.64 -11.91
CA LYS A 24 5.47 -28.44 -13.00
C LYS A 24 3.95 -28.39 -13.20
N ASP A 25 3.61 -28.10 -14.45
CA ASP A 25 2.29 -28.12 -15.06
C ASP A 25 1.59 -29.49 -15.02
N GLU A 26 0.26 -29.41 -15.14
CA GLU A 26 -0.65 -30.44 -15.69
C GLU A 26 -1.15 -31.55 -14.73
N GLN A 27 -2.22 -31.25 -13.96
CA GLN A 27 -3.27 -32.24 -13.67
C GLN A 27 -4.61 -31.58 -13.28
N ASP A 28 -5.65 -32.05 -13.97
CA ASP A 28 -7.07 -31.68 -13.87
C ASP A 28 -7.72 -31.90 -12.49
N ASN A 29 -8.74 -31.07 -12.23
CA ASN A 29 -9.90 -31.26 -11.35
C ASN A 29 -9.78 -32.36 -10.27
N GLN A 30 -9.26 -31.99 -9.09
CA GLN A 30 -9.64 -32.66 -7.85
C GLN A 30 -10.57 -31.74 -7.03
N PRO A 31 -11.64 -32.28 -6.41
CA PRO A 31 -12.45 -31.52 -5.48
C PRO A 31 -11.60 -31.04 -4.30
N LEU A 32 -11.89 -29.83 -3.85
CA LEU A 32 -11.23 -29.21 -2.69
C LEU A 32 -11.34 -30.13 -1.48
N ASP A 33 -10.28 -30.19 -0.68
CA ASP A 33 -10.30 -31.00 0.52
C ASP A 33 -11.36 -30.47 1.52
N PRO A 34 -11.98 -31.36 2.32
CA PRO A 34 -13.09 -31.00 3.19
C PRO A 34 -12.73 -29.96 4.27
N GLU A 35 -11.48 -29.85 4.70
CA GLU A 35 -11.04 -28.86 5.69
C GLU A 35 -10.96 -27.46 5.08
N THR A 36 -10.46 -27.36 3.84
CA THR A 36 -10.43 -26.09 3.09
C THR A 36 -11.84 -25.60 2.77
N GLU A 37 -12.75 -26.51 2.42
CA GLU A 37 -14.16 -26.19 2.18
C GLU A 37 -14.87 -25.72 3.47
N HIS A 38 -14.55 -26.33 4.61
CA HIS A 38 -15.14 -25.97 5.89
C HIS A 38 -14.63 -24.62 6.44
N ALA A 39 -13.39 -24.24 6.13
CA ALA A 39 -12.80 -22.95 6.51
C ALA A 39 -13.46 -21.78 5.76
N ILE A 40 -13.68 -21.92 4.45
CA ILE A 40 -14.32 -20.89 3.61
C ILE A 40 -15.77 -20.65 4.04
N ASN A 41 -16.51 -21.72 4.34
CA ASN A 41 -17.90 -21.63 4.80
C ASN A 41 -18.04 -20.93 6.16
N ARG A 42 -17.01 -21.03 7.02
CA ARG A 42 -16.98 -20.35 8.32
C ARG A 42 -16.69 -18.85 8.19
N THR A 43 -15.94 -18.44 7.17
CA THR A 43 -15.60 -17.03 6.89
C THR A 43 -16.75 -16.25 6.24
N LEU A 44 -17.60 -16.92 5.46
CA LEU A 44 -18.67 -16.26 4.69
C LEU A 44 -20.06 -16.27 5.36
N GLY A 45 -20.25 -17.02 6.45
CA GLY A 45 -21.48 -16.96 7.26
C GLY A 45 -22.76 -17.39 6.52
N LEU A 46 -22.65 -18.17 5.44
CA LEU A 46 -23.78 -18.61 4.63
C LEU A 46 -24.45 -19.84 5.27
N LYS A 47 -25.74 -19.76 5.60
CA LYS A 47 -26.49 -20.81 6.29
C LYS A 47 -27.48 -21.60 5.44
N ASP A 48 -27.61 -21.32 4.14
CA ASP A 48 -28.62 -21.98 3.31
C ASP A 48 -28.15 -22.32 1.89
N SER A 49 -28.61 -23.46 1.37
CA SER A 49 -28.10 -24.08 0.13
C SER A 49 -28.45 -23.31 -1.14
N LYS A 50 -29.51 -22.48 -1.11
CA LYS A 50 -29.93 -21.65 -2.26
C LYS A 50 -29.05 -20.42 -2.47
N ASP A 51 -28.53 -19.83 -1.40
CA ASP A 51 -27.57 -18.71 -1.49
C ASP A 51 -26.21 -19.19 -2.01
N ARG A 52 -25.87 -20.46 -1.72
CA ARG A 52 -24.66 -21.14 -2.21
C ARG A 52 -24.67 -21.31 -3.73
N GLU A 53 -25.80 -21.73 -4.31
CA GLU A 53 -25.94 -21.96 -5.76
C GLU A 53 -25.94 -20.64 -6.55
N TYR A 54 -26.54 -19.57 -5.97
CA TYR A 54 -26.55 -18.24 -6.57
C TYR A 54 -25.17 -17.59 -6.63
N GLU A 55 -24.37 -17.66 -5.55
CA GLU A 55 -23.02 -17.09 -5.53
C GLU A 55 -22.00 -17.97 -6.29
N LEU A 56 -22.13 -19.29 -6.29
CA LEU A 56 -21.31 -20.17 -7.16
C LEU A 56 -21.58 -19.90 -8.64
N ALA A 57 -22.83 -19.66 -9.04
CA ALA A 57 -23.17 -19.28 -10.42
C ALA A 57 -22.61 -17.89 -10.81
N LYS A 58 -22.45 -16.99 -9.83
CA LYS A 58 -21.85 -15.66 -10.02
C LYS A 58 -20.34 -15.73 -10.20
N VAL A 59 -19.67 -16.59 -9.44
CA VAL A 59 -18.23 -16.87 -9.57
C VAL A 59 -17.94 -17.63 -10.87
N ALA A 60 -18.80 -18.56 -11.29
CA ALA A 60 -18.70 -19.25 -12.57
C ALA A 60 -18.88 -18.32 -13.79
N LYS A 61 -19.75 -17.29 -13.68
CA LYS A 61 -19.89 -16.25 -14.71
C LYS A 61 -18.70 -15.29 -14.81
N PHE A 62 -17.85 -15.22 -13.80
CA PHE A 62 -16.64 -14.38 -13.83
C PHE A 62 -15.43 -15.08 -14.47
N ASN A 63 -15.44 -16.42 -14.55
CA ASN A 63 -14.34 -17.23 -15.13
C ASN A 63 -14.69 -17.96 -16.44
N GLY A 64 -15.91 -17.79 -16.97
CA GLY A 64 -16.33 -18.34 -18.26
C GLY A 64 -15.97 -17.45 -19.45
N ARG A 65 -14.95 -17.86 -20.22
CA ARG A 65 -14.61 -17.35 -21.56
C ARG A 65 -15.87 -17.13 -22.42
N LYS A 66 -15.99 -15.96 -23.05
CA LYS A 66 -16.72 -15.83 -24.32
C LYS A 66 -15.91 -16.58 -25.38
N SER A 67 -16.33 -17.79 -25.71
CA SER A 67 -16.15 -18.37 -27.04
C SER A 67 -16.95 -17.52 -28.03
N ILE A 68 -16.25 -16.68 -28.80
CA ILE A 68 -16.79 -16.11 -30.03
C ILE A 68 -16.29 -17.00 -31.16
N ALA A 69 -17.24 -17.45 -31.97
CA ALA A 69 -17.04 -18.28 -33.15
C ALA A 69 -15.89 -17.79 -34.03
N SER A 70 -15.16 -18.74 -34.60
CA SER A 70 -14.12 -18.55 -35.61
C SER A 70 -14.60 -17.67 -36.76
N PRO A 71 -13.95 -16.53 -37.05
CA PRO A 71 -13.96 -15.97 -38.39
C PRO A 71 -12.81 -16.60 -39.19
N THR A 72 -13.17 -17.06 -40.36
CA THR A 72 -12.32 -17.57 -41.44
C THR A 72 -11.01 -16.78 -41.59
N MET A 73 -9.91 -17.52 -41.76
CA MET A 73 -8.59 -17.03 -42.17
C MET A 73 -8.72 -16.01 -43.31
N SER A 74 -8.39 -14.75 -43.03
CA SER A 74 -8.12 -13.73 -44.04
C SER A 74 -6.73 -13.16 -43.78
N SER A 75 -5.80 -13.56 -44.64
CA SER A 75 -4.40 -13.13 -44.66
C SER A 75 -4.26 -11.63 -44.96
N ASN A 76 -3.89 -10.83 -43.97
CA ASN A 76 -3.15 -9.58 -44.19
C ASN A 76 -2.49 -9.05 -42.90
N PRO A 77 -1.15 -8.94 -42.81
CA PRO A 77 -0.46 -8.45 -41.61
C PRO A 77 -0.39 -6.92 -41.65
N ALA A 78 -1.49 -6.24 -41.30
CA ALA A 78 -1.45 -4.82 -41.01
C ALA A 78 -0.94 -4.64 -39.56
N LYS A 79 0.28 -4.11 -39.41
CA LYS A 79 0.83 -3.63 -38.13
C LYS A 79 -0.25 -2.87 -37.37
N ALA A 80 -0.70 -3.41 -36.24
CA ALA A 80 -1.62 -2.71 -35.35
C ALA A 80 -1.01 -1.34 -35.02
N ARG A 81 -1.66 -0.27 -35.46
CA ARG A 81 -1.17 1.10 -35.34
C ARG A 81 -1.21 1.47 -33.86
N ILE A 82 -0.08 1.35 -33.17
CA ILE A 82 0.04 1.71 -31.76
C ILE A 82 -0.34 3.20 -31.62
N HIS A 83 -1.36 3.50 -30.83
CA HIS A 83 -1.84 4.86 -30.63
C HIS A 83 -0.80 5.63 -29.79
N ARG A 84 -0.37 6.81 -30.24
CA ARG A 84 0.68 7.58 -29.53
C ARG A 84 0.31 7.88 -28.06
N ASP A 85 -0.96 8.12 -27.78
CA ASP A 85 -1.47 8.41 -26.44
C ASP A 85 -1.39 7.20 -25.48
N SER A 86 -1.18 5.98 -26.00
CA SER A 86 -0.93 4.81 -25.16
C SER A 86 0.55 4.65 -24.79
N LEU A 87 1.47 5.34 -25.46
CA LEU A 87 2.91 5.17 -25.29
C LEU A 87 3.56 6.24 -24.41
N TYR A 88 3.08 7.49 -24.48
CA TYR A 88 3.70 8.62 -23.80
C TYR A 88 2.80 9.17 -22.70
N SER A 89 3.43 9.65 -21.64
CA SER A 89 2.73 10.40 -20.58
C SER A 89 2.68 11.88 -20.93
N HIS A 90 1.53 12.51 -20.66
CA HIS A 90 1.35 13.96 -20.74
C HIS A 90 1.64 14.67 -19.41
N VAL A 91 1.90 13.90 -18.36
CA VAL A 91 2.17 14.38 -17.00
C VAL A 91 3.46 13.76 -16.48
N ASP A 92 4.11 14.43 -15.53
CA ASP A 92 5.23 13.83 -14.79
C ASP A 92 4.68 12.71 -13.90
N GLN A 93 4.97 11.45 -14.27
CA GLN A 93 4.41 10.29 -13.57
C GLN A 93 4.94 10.16 -12.14
N ALA A 94 6.17 10.60 -11.86
CA ALA A 94 6.68 10.58 -10.49
C ALA A 94 5.91 11.56 -9.60
N GLN A 95 5.64 12.77 -10.09
CA GLN A 95 4.81 13.75 -9.40
C GLN A 95 3.38 13.26 -9.21
N GLU A 96 2.78 12.62 -10.21
CA GLU A 96 1.42 12.06 -10.13
C GLU A 96 1.32 10.98 -9.05
N GLN A 97 2.29 10.06 -8.98
CA GLN A 97 2.29 9.00 -7.95
C GLN A 97 2.48 9.58 -6.54
N ARG A 98 3.35 10.58 -6.39
CA ARG A 98 3.52 11.29 -5.11
C ARG A 98 2.24 11.96 -4.65
N ARG A 99 1.48 12.57 -5.57
CA ARG A 99 0.16 13.15 -5.28
C ARG A 99 -0.82 12.08 -4.78
N LYS A 100 -0.92 10.94 -5.48
CA LYS A 100 -1.79 9.82 -5.06
C LYS A 100 -1.47 9.32 -3.65
N ILE A 101 -0.19 9.21 -3.31
CA ILE A 101 0.24 8.84 -1.95
C ILE A 101 -0.11 9.91 -0.95
N SER A 102 0.03 11.19 -1.29
CA SER A 102 -0.35 12.29 -0.40
C SER A 102 -1.85 12.24 -0.09
N ASP A 103 -2.68 12.07 -1.11
CA ASP A 103 -4.13 11.96 -0.97
C ASP A 103 -4.53 10.75 -0.11
N MET A 104 -3.87 9.60 -0.33
CA MET A 104 -4.09 8.40 0.46
C MET A 104 -3.61 8.55 1.90
N ASN A 105 -2.45 9.17 2.15
CA ASN A 105 -1.96 9.46 3.49
C ASN A 105 -2.89 10.43 4.23
N ALA A 106 -3.45 11.41 3.52
CA ALA A 106 -4.47 12.30 4.09
C ALA A 106 -5.75 11.53 4.46
N LEU A 107 -6.17 10.56 3.64
CA LEU A 107 -7.30 9.69 3.95
C LEU A 107 -7.02 8.76 5.14
N ILE A 108 -5.84 8.16 5.21
CA ILE A 108 -5.41 7.31 6.34
C ILE A 108 -5.43 8.12 7.64
N LYS A 109 -4.89 9.34 7.63
CA LYS A 109 -4.97 10.24 8.78
C LYS A 109 -6.41 10.54 9.13
N ARG A 110 -7.24 10.98 8.17
CA ARG A 110 -8.65 11.28 8.46
C ARG A 110 -9.38 10.09 9.08
N ASN A 111 -9.11 8.88 8.59
CA ASN A 111 -9.76 7.66 9.05
C ASN A 111 -9.12 7.05 10.31
N SER A 112 -7.98 7.56 10.78
CA SER A 112 -7.36 7.09 12.03
C SER A 112 -7.92 7.78 13.26
N ALA A 113 -8.77 8.78 13.10
CA ALA A 113 -9.54 9.37 14.20
C ALA A 113 -10.60 8.37 14.69
N LYS A 114 -10.60 8.07 16.00
CA LYS A 114 -11.61 7.23 16.64
C LYS A 114 -12.30 7.97 17.76
N THR A 115 -13.62 7.87 17.82
CA THR A 115 -14.42 8.39 18.93
C THR A 115 -14.49 7.36 20.05
N TYR A 116 -14.20 7.78 21.27
CA TYR A 116 -14.31 6.96 22.48
C TYR A 116 -15.28 7.62 23.46
N GLN A 117 -16.04 6.77 24.15
CA GLN A 117 -16.85 7.19 25.28
C GLN A 117 -15.94 7.51 26.48
N VAL A 118 -16.22 8.63 27.13
CA VAL A 118 -15.64 8.98 28.42
C VAL A 118 -16.62 8.55 29.50
N TYR A 119 -16.12 7.80 30.48
CA TYR A 119 -16.89 7.36 31.63
C TYR A 119 -16.80 8.45 32.70
N THR A 120 -17.85 9.24 32.84
CA THR A 120 -17.94 10.32 33.84
C THR A 120 -18.26 9.73 35.21
N TYR A 121 -17.39 9.94 36.20
CA TYR A 121 -17.58 9.55 37.60
C TYR A 121 -18.09 10.73 38.44
N ASP A 122 -17.58 11.94 38.20
CA ASP A 122 -18.05 13.18 38.84
C ASP A 122 -18.45 14.21 37.77
N GLY A 123 -19.74 14.54 37.70
CA GLY A 123 -20.27 15.54 36.77
C GLY A 123 -20.07 17.00 37.24
N THR A 124 -19.63 17.22 38.48
CA THR A 124 -19.53 18.55 39.09
C THR A 124 -18.60 19.51 38.33
N PRO A 125 -17.39 19.08 37.90
CA PRO A 125 -16.49 19.95 37.12
C PRO A 125 -17.08 20.36 35.76
N LEU A 126 -18.01 19.56 35.25
CA LEU A 126 -18.62 19.72 33.92
C LEU A 126 -19.93 20.53 33.94
N ARG A 127 -20.34 21.05 35.10
CA ARG A 127 -21.55 21.88 35.21
C ARG A 127 -21.44 23.11 34.31
N GLY A 128 -22.53 23.40 33.60
CA GLY A 128 -22.63 24.53 32.67
C GLY A 128 -22.12 24.26 31.24
N ILE A 129 -21.53 23.10 30.96
CA ILE A 129 -21.15 22.71 29.59
C ILE A 129 -22.40 22.27 28.85
N SER A 130 -22.78 22.96 27.76
CA SER A 130 -23.97 22.60 26.97
C SER A 130 -23.73 21.39 26.06
N LYS A 131 -24.80 20.71 25.62
CA LYS A 131 -24.70 19.66 24.60
C LYS A 131 -24.08 20.25 23.32
N GLY A 132 -23.11 19.54 22.75
CA GLY A 132 -22.33 19.98 21.58
C GLY A 132 -21.09 20.81 21.92
N GLN A 133 -21.00 21.36 23.14
CA GLN A 133 -19.85 22.14 23.57
C GLN A 133 -18.64 21.25 23.84
N THR A 134 -17.46 21.78 23.52
CA THR A 134 -16.17 21.13 23.74
C THR A 134 -15.43 21.71 24.94
N ILE A 135 -14.59 20.88 25.55
CA ILE A 135 -13.64 21.27 26.59
C ILE A 135 -12.28 20.66 26.32
N VAL A 136 -11.22 21.30 26.82
CA VAL A 136 -9.88 20.71 26.89
C VAL A 136 -9.70 20.12 28.28
N ALA A 137 -9.60 18.80 28.36
CA ALA A 137 -9.37 18.06 29.58
C ALA A 137 -7.89 17.67 29.70
N GLN A 138 -7.33 17.71 30.91
CA GLN A 138 -5.93 17.38 31.19
C GLN A 138 -5.81 15.96 31.73
N GLU A 139 -4.85 15.20 31.23
CA GLU A 139 -4.51 13.87 31.71
C GLU A 139 -4.04 13.95 33.17
N VAL A 140 -4.59 13.08 34.01
CA VAL A 140 -4.21 12.96 35.41
C VAL A 140 -3.03 11.98 35.50
N THR A 141 -1.84 12.52 35.77
CA THR A 141 -0.59 11.74 35.79
C THR A 141 -0.26 11.14 37.16
N ARG A 142 -0.82 11.68 38.25
CA ARG A 142 -0.64 11.15 39.60
C ARG A 142 -1.69 10.06 39.87
N PRO A 143 -1.33 8.93 40.50
CA PRO A 143 -2.30 7.90 40.88
C PRO A 143 -3.47 8.52 41.67
N HIS A 144 -4.69 8.22 41.25
CA HIS A 144 -5.89 8.73 41.90
C HIS A 144 -7.03 7.72 41.80
N ARG A 145 -7.85 7.66 42.83
CA ARG A 145 -9.07 6.86 42.88
C ARG A 145 -10.27 7.77 42.68
N MET A 146 -11.17 7.38 41.78
CA MET A 146 -12.41 8.11 41.53
C MET A 146 -13.60 7.30 42.02
N THR A 147 -14.58 7.97 42.62
CA THR A 147 -15.84 7.35 43.04
C THR A 147 -16.98 7.91 42.23
N SER A 148 -17.80 7.04 41.65
CA SER A 148 -18.97 7.42 40.85
C SER A 148 -20.01 8.08 41.74
N SER A 149 -20.32 9.34 41.46
CA SER A 149 -21.40 10.08 42.12
C SER A 149 -22.80 9.52 41.84
N LEU A 150 -22.94 8.64 40.84
CA LEU A 150 -24.21 7.98 40.50
C LEU A 150 -24.36 6.62 41.19
N THR A 151 -23.33 5.78 41.16
CA THR A 151 -23.42 4.36 41.59
C THR A 151 -22.62 4.04 42.85
N GLY A 152 -21.72 4.92 43.28
CA GLY A 152 -20.77 4.64 44.37
C GLY A 152 -19.59 3.76 43.99
N ASN A 153 -19.56 3.21 42.76
CA ASN A 153 -18.45 2.37 42.30
C ASN A 153 -17.16 3.18 42.20
N THR A 154 -16.06 2.57 42.62
CA THR A 154 -14.73 3.16 42.50
C THR A 154 -14.03 2.70 41.24
N TRP A 155 -13.20 3.58 40.69
CA TRP A 155 -12.17 3.26 39.71
C TRP A 155 -10.81 3.61 40.30
N ASP A 156 -9.83 2.77 40.05
CA ASP A 156 -8.43 3.08 40.32
C ASP A 156 -7.52 2.74 39.12
N PRO A 157 -6.26 3.21 39.11
CA PRO A 157 -5.38 3.03 37.97
C PRO A 157 -5.06 1.56 37.64
N ALA A 158 -5.25 0.62 38.58
CA ALA A 158 -5.05 -0.80 38.33
C ALA A 158 -6.17 -1.40 37.46
N ASP A 159 -7.35 -0.78 37.44
CA ASP A 159 -8.47 -1.13 36.54
C ASP A 159 -8.20 -0.73 35.08
N GLY A 160 -7.10 0.00 34.83
CA GLY A 160 -6.72 0.50 33.51
C GLY A 160 -7.50 1.73 33.07
N GLY A 161 -7.21 2.21 31.87
CA GLY A 161 -7.74 3.48 31.35
C GLY A 161 -6.93 4.71 31.77
N THR A 162 -7.33 5.87 31.26
CA THR A 162 -6.66 7.15 31.50
C THR A 162 -7.66 8.14 32.10
N ALA A 163 -7.34 8.66 33.27
CA ALA A 163 -8.17 9.64 33.96
C ALA A 163 -7.90 11.06 33.46
N PHE A 164 -8.96 11.87 33.45
CA PHE A 164 -8.92 13.25 32.98
C PHE A 164 -9.56 14.21 33.98
N SER A 165 -9.04 15.43 33.96
CA SER A 165 -9.48 16.56 34.77
C SER A 165 -9.87 17.76 33.93
N TYR A 166 -10.78 18.57 34.45
CA TYR A 166 -11.19 19.84 33.86
C TYR A 166 -11.25 20.88 34.98
N LYS A 167 -10.68 22.07 34.73
CA LYS A 167 -10.52 23.12 35.75
C LYS A 167 -9.87 22.60 37.05
N GLY A 168 -8.85 21.74 36.90
CA GLY A 168 -8.11 21.15 38.03
C GLY A 168 -8.86 20.07 38.82
N LYS A 169 -10.09 19.71 38.43
CA LYS A 169 -10.89 18.68 39.09
C LYS A 169 -11.09 17.48 38.19
N GLN A 170 -10.84 16.29 38.72
CA GLN A 170 -10.98 15.03 37.99
C GLN A 170 -12.46 14.72 37.78
N PHE A 171 -12.82 14.17 36.62
CA PHE A 171 -14.24 13.93 36.32
C PHE A 171 -14.52 12.61 35.61
N GLY A 172 -13.58 12.05 34.84
CA GLY A 172 -13.85 10.83 34.08
C GLY A 172 -12.63 10.11 33.53
N VAL A 173 -12.89 8.93 32.98
CA VAL A 173 -11.87 7.98 32.51
C VAL A 173 -12.17 7.56 31.07
N VAL A 174 -11.12 7.43 30.26
CA VAL A 174 -11.20 6.87 28.90
C VAL A 174 -10.48 5.52 28.87
N PHE A 175 -11.19 4.45 28.54
CA PHE A 175 -10.63 3.09 28.42
C PHE A 175 -10.06 2.82 27.02
N ALA A 176 -9.22 3.73 26.54
CA ALA A 176 -8.52 3.59 25.26
C ALA A 176 -7.03 3.75 25.49
N ARG A 177 -6.22 2.78 25.04
CA ARG A 177 -4.75 2.87 25.17
C ARG A 177 -4.17 4.13 24.53
N SER A 178 -4.79 4.60 23.46
CA SER A 178 -4.40 5.81 22.73
C SER A 178 -4.65 7.11 23.49
N ALA A 179 -5.43 7.10 24.59
CA ALA A 179 -5.68 8.29 25.41
C ALA A 179 -4.51 8.60 26.37
N LYS A 180 -3.65 7.61 26.63
CA LYS A 180 -2.52 7.73 27.54
C LYS A 180 -1.39 8.52 26.91
N GLY A 181 -0.81 9.46 27.66
CA GLY A 181 0.31 10.28 27.20
C GLY A 181 -0.08 11.43 26.28
N CYS A 182 -1.38 11.70 26.11
CA CYS A 182 -1.83 12.86 25.34
C CYS A 182 -1.58 14.18 26.07
N GLY A 183 -1.44 14.17 27.41
CA GLY A 183 -1.28 15.36 28.25
C GLY A 183 -2.56 16.18 28.36
N SER A 184 -3.20 16.51 27.24
CA SER A 184 -4.56 17.07 27.18
C SER A 184 -5.30 16.61 25.94
N ILE A 185 -6.64 16.53 26.01
CA ILE A 185 -7.49 16.12 24.91
C ILE A 185 -8.77 16.96 24.84
N THR A 186 -9.29 17.15 23.64
CA THR A 186 -10.57 17.83 23.44
C THR A 186 -11.71 16.81 23.56
N MET A 187 -12.62 17.07 24.49
CA MET A 187 -13.82 16.25 24.69
C MET A 187 -15.07 17.06 24.37
N ARG A 188 -16.11 16.41 23.87
CA ARG A 188 -17.40 17.01 23.54
C ARG A 188 -18.51 16.40 24.38
N ARG A 189 -19.40 17.24 24.93
CA ARG A 189 -20.61 16.75 25.59
C ARG A 189 -21.63 16.31 24.54
N THR A 190 -22.05 15.05 24.55
CA THR A 190 -23.06 14.51 23.63
C THR A 190 -24.44 14.42 24.25
N GLY A 191 -24.51 14.33 25.58
CA GLY A 191 -25.77 14.08 26.25
C GLY A 191 -25.68 14.10 27.77
N THR A 192 -26.56 13.31 28.37
CA THR A 192 -26.63 13.11 29.81
C THR A 192 -26.95 11.64 30.08
N TYR A 193 -26.07 10.96 30.81
CA TYR A 193 -26.25 9.59 31.26
C TYR A 193 -27.11 9.54 32.52
N ALA A 194 -28.10 8.63 32.54
CA ALA A 194 -29.06 8.45 33.63
C ALA A 194 -29.71 9.76 34.14
N GLY A 195 -29.86 10.76 33.26
CA GLY A 195 -30.42 12.07 33.59
C GLY A 195 -29.60 12.93 34.55
N ARG A 196 -28.40 12.50 34.96
CA ARG A 196 -27.61 13.19 36.01
C ARG A 196 -26.18 13.51 35.61
N LEU A 197 -25.51 12.62 34.88
CA LEU A 197 -24.08 12.78 34.55
C LEU A 197 -23.90 13.25 33.11
N PRO A 198 -23.04 14.26 32.82
CA PRO A 198 -22.72 14.62 31.46
C PRO A 198 -22.09 13.45 30.71
N GLU A 199 -22.66 13.13 29.54
CA GLU A 199 -22.11 12.14 28.63
C GLU A 199 -21.08 12.83 27.73
N MET A 200 -19.86 12.33 27.75
CA MET A 200 -18.71 12.95 27.10
C MET A 200 -18.09 11.98 26.11
N VAL A 201 -17.68 12.48 24.95
CA VAL A 201 -16.90 11.72 23.97
C VAL A 201 -15.58 12.43 23.67
N VAL A 202 -14.55 11.66 23.36
CA VAL A 202 -13.27 12.17 22.87
C VAL A 202 -13.01 11.59 21.49
N GLU A 203 -12.52 12.42 20.57
CA GLU A 203 -11.94 11.94 19.33
C GLU A 203 -10.41 11.90 19.48
N ILE A 204 -9.82 10.71 19.30
CA ILE A 204 -8.39 10.49 19.44
C ILE A 204 -7.82 10.01 18.11
N GLN A 205 -6.84 10.75 17.62
CA GLN A 205 -6.04 10.37 16.47
C GLN A 205 -5.20 9.14 16.81
N GLN A 206 -5.51 7.99 16.21
CA GLN A 206 -4.69 6.80 16.38
C GLN A 206 -3.36 6.96 15.63
N PRO A 207 -2.25 6.44 16.19
CA PRO A 207 -1.03 6.22 15.42
C PRO A 207 -1.38 5.44 14.14
N CYS A 208 -0.95 5.95 13.00
CA CYS A 208 -1.16 5.31 11.71
C CYS A 208 0.16 5.27 10.94
N THR A 209 0.37 4.17 10.22
CA THR A 209 1.51 4.03 9.32
C THR A 209 1.19 4.75 8.03
N LEU A 210 1.98 5.76 7.70
CA LEU A 210 1.88 6.46 6.43
C LEU A 210 2.76 5.78 5.40
N GLN A 211 2.34 5.86 4.15
CA GLN A 211 3.17 5.41 3.04
C GLN A 211 4.30 6.40 2.80
N ASP A 212 5.49 5.87 2.51
CA ASP A 212 6.68 6.65 2.23
C ASP A 212 6.66 7.21 0.80
N TYR A 213 6.96 8.50 0.67
CA TYR A 213 7.10 9.19 -0.60
C TYR A 213 8.44 8.88 -1.30
N SER A 214 9.45 8.42 -0.56
CA SER A 214 10.80 8.18 -1.07
C SER A 214 10.79 7.18 -2.22
N TYR A 215 9.88 6.19 -2.17
CA TYR A 215 9.69 5.24 -3.25
C TYR A 215 9.41 5.97 -4.56
N TRP A 216 8.57 7.00 -4.59
CA TRP A 216 8.21 7.72 -5.83
C TRP A 216 8.98 9.02 -6.05
N THR A 217 10.12 9.20 -5.39
CA THR A 217 10.95 10.41 -5.55
C THR A 217 12.20 10.08 -6.36
N PRO A 218 12.30 10.56 -7.61
CA PRO A 218 13.51 10.38 -8.41
C PRO A 218 14.73 10.99 -7.72
N ARG A 219 15.86 10.29 -7.76
CA ARG A 219 17.14 10.69 -7.15
C ARG A 219 18.04 11.48 -8.10
N ASN A 220 17.52 11.84 -9.27
CA ASN A 220 18.17 12.69 -10.25
C ASN A 220 17.12 13.56 -10.96
N ASP A 221 17.60 14.58 -11.65
CA ASP A 221 16.76 15.47 -12.42
C ASP A 221 16.26 14.79 -13.69
N LYS A 222 15.02 15.12 -14.07
CA LYS A 222 14.42 14.63 -15.32
C LYS A 222 15.14 15.27 -16.52
N PRO A 223 15.67 14.48 -17.48
CA PRO A 223 16.21 15.03 -18.71
C PRO A 223 15.12 15.78 -19.51
N THR A 224 15.47 16.93 -20.06
CA THR A 224 14.55 17.80 -20.82
C THR A 224 14.59 17.52 -22.32
N GLY A 225 13.56 17.95 -23.07
CA GLY A 225 13.50 17.84 -24.54
C GLY A 225 13.08 16.47 -25.12
N LEU A 226 12.96 15.46 -24.26
CA LEU A 226 12.55 14.10 -24.64
C LEU A 226 11.15 13.75 -24.12
N PRO A 227 10.34 12.99 -24.90
CA PRO A 227 9.03 12.55 -24.45
C PRO A 227 9.17 11.53 -23.30
N GLU A 228 8.24 11.60 -22.35
CA GLU A 228 8.18 10.66 -21.24
C GLU A 228 7.39 9.41 -21.64
N MET A 229 7.99 8.23 -21.46
CA MET A 229 7.35 6.93 -21.68
C MET A 229 6.34 6.65 -20.57
N LYS A 230 5.15 6.19 -20.95
CA LYS A 230 4.12 5.74 -20.01
C LYS A 230 4.58 4.48 -19.28
N MET A 231 4.40 4.44 -17.96
CA MET A 231 4.69 3.28 -17.14
C MET A 231 3.70 2.15 -17.47
N GLY A 232 4.23 0.96 -17.80
CA GLY A 232 3.41 -0.23 -18.06
C GLY A 232 4.05 -1.52 -17.55
N SER A 233 5.15 -1.92 -18.16
CA SER A 233 5.93 -3.13 -17.86
C SER A 233 7.31 -2.76 -17.34
N LYS A 234 7.79 -3.54 -16.37
CA LYS A 234 9.17 -3.49 -15.88
C LYS A 234 10.06 -4.33 -16.78
N VAL A 235 11.12 -3.73 -17.32
CA VAL A 235 12.05 -4.38 -18.23
C VAL A 235 13.46 -4.29 -17.66
N ALA A 236 14.10 -5.44 -17.46
CA ALA A 236 15.46 -5.51 -16.95
C ALA A 236 16.47 -4.99 -17.98
N VAL A 237 17.48 -4.28 -17.49
CA VAL A 237 18.63 -3.85 -18.27
C VAL A 237 19.71 -4.93 -18.17
N THR A 238 20.59 -5.01 -19.16
CA THR A 238 21.74 -5.90 -19.19
C THR A 238 23.00 -5.10 -19.46
N GLY A 239 24.15 -5.55 -18.92
CA GLY A 239 25.43 -4.88 -19.13
C GLY A 239 25.79 -3.86 -18.06
N GLU A 240 25.07 -3.86 -16.93
CA GLU A 240 25.26 -2.88 -15.86
C GLU A 240 26.59 -3.01 -15.12
N GLU A 241 27.37 -4.07 -15.38
CA GLU A 241 28.65 -4.31 -14.73
C GLU A 241 29.65 -3.16 -14.95
N MET A 242 29.58 -2.47 -16.09
CA MET A 242 30.49 -1.38 -16.43
C MET A 242 30.10 -0.04 -15.79
N ALA A 243 28.89 0.06 -15.22
CA ALA A 243 28.36 1.27 -14.61
C ALA A 243 28.18 1.17 -13.09
N GLN A 244 28.78 0.17 -12.45
CA GLN A 244 28.58 -0.09 -11.01
C GLN A 244 29.05 1.06 -10.12
N GLU A 245 30.09 1.80 -10.53
CA GLU A 245 30.54 2.99 -9.79
C GLU A 245 29.46 4.08 -9.74
N LEU A 246 28.79 4.36 -10.86
CA LEU A 246 27.67 5.29 -10.91
C LEU A 246 26.46 4.74 -10.15
N LEU A 247 26.09 3.49 -10.40
CA LEU A 247 24.90 2.87 -9.80
C LEU A 247 25.03 2.71 -8.28
N GLY A 248 26.24 2.49 -7.78
CA GLY A 248 26.54 2.37 -6.34
C GLY A 248 26.43 3.69 -5.56
N GLN A 249 26.30 4.83 -6.24
CA GLN A 249 26.01 6.12 -5.59
C GLN A 249 24.54 6.24 -5.16
N TYR A 250 23.67 5.36 -5.65
CA TYR A 250 22.26 5.35 -5.33
C TYR A 250 21.94 4.34 -4.22
N ASP A 251 21.01 4.71 -3.33
CA ASP A 251 20.47 3.80 -2.31
C ASP A 251 19.75 2.60 -2.96
N ASP A 252 19.60 1.51 -2.19
CA ASP A 252 18.76 0.39 -2.61
C ASP A 252 17.34 0.88 -2.94
N ASN A 253 16.80 0.34 -4.04
CA ASN A 253 15.47 0.63 -4.56
C ASN A 253 15.27 2.12 -4.95
N ALA A 254 16.33 2.85 -5.29
CA ALA A 254 16.25 4.22 -5.80
C ALA A 254 15.43 4.31 -7.10
N LEU A 255 14.56 5.33 -7.18
CA LEU A 255 13.90 5.74 -8.42
C LEU A 255 14.80 6.74 -9.15
N VAL A 256 14.97 6.60 -10.46
CA VAL A 256 15.72 7.56 -11.27
C VAL A 256 15.02 7.79 -12.60
N TRP A 257 15.28 8.94 -13.21
CA TRP A 257 15.04 9.18 -14.63
C TRP A 257 16.17 8.58 -15.45
N ALA A 258 15.80 7.83 -16.48
CA ALA A 258 16.72 7.25 -17.45
C ALA A 258 16.34 7.69 -18.87
N THR A 259 17.34 7.82 -19.72
CA THR A 259 17.18 8.10 -21.15
C THR A 259 17.28 6.79 -21.93
N LEU A 260 16.44 6.65 -22.96
CA LEU A 260 16.42 5.54 -23.89
C LEU A 260 16.88 6.05 -25.26
N ARG A 261 17.85 5.37 -25.86
CA ARG A 261 18.33 5.65 -27.22
C ARG A 261 18.43 4.36 -28.02
N HIS A 262 18.22 4.45 -29.33
CA HIS A 262 18.49 3.33 -30.23
C HIS A 262 19.99 3.01 -30.27
N GLY A 263 20.30 1.74 -30.49
CA GLY A 263 21.66 1.27 -30.73
C GLY A 263 21.69 -0.22 -31.04
N THR A 264 22.85 -0.83 -30.86
CA THR A 264 23.05 -2.26 -31.10
C THR A 264 23.62 -2.96 -29.87
N ILE A 265 23.38 -4.25 -29.75
CA ILE A 265 23.92 -5.08 -28.68
C ILE A 265 25.45 -5.22 -28.87
N PRO A 266 26.27 -4.86 -27.88
CA PRO A 266 27.72 -4.76 -28.08
C PRO A 266 28.46 -6.09 -28.04
N LYS A 267 27.89 -7.13 -27.41
CA LYS A 267 28.57 -8.41 -27.17
C LYS A 267 27.62 -9.60 -27.04
N GLY A 268 28.16 -10.80 -27.19
CA GLY A 268 27.45 -12.07 -27.02
C GLY A 268 26.80 -12.60 -28.31
N LYS A 269 25.91 -13.59 -28.18
CA LYS A 269 25.26 -14.27 -29.32
C LYS A 269 24.38 -13.35 -30.17
N SER A 270 23.88 -12.27 -29.58
CA SER A 270 22.98 -11.30 -30.21
C SER A 270 23.70 -10.02 -30.62
N LYS A 271 25.03 -10.03 -30.73
CA LYS A 271 25.83 -8.86 -31.12
C LYS A 271 25.29 -8.22 -32.41
N ASP A 272 25.36 -6.90 -32.48
CA ASP A 272 24.98 -6.07 -33.62
C ASP A 272 23.47 -6.01 -33.92
N LYS A 273 22.64 -6.76 -33.18
CA LYS A 273 21.18 -6.66 -33.29
C LYS A 273 20.67 -5.35 -32.66
N PRO A 274 19.59 -4.75 -33.21
CA PRO A 274 18.99 -3.53 -32.67
C PRO A 274 18.52 -3.70 -31.22
N THR A 275 18.76 -2.68 -30.40
CA THR A 275 18.30 -2.61 -29.02
C THR A 275 18.14 -1.16 -28.57
N LEU A 276 17.63 -0.99 -27.35
CA LEU A 276 17.62 0.28 -26.65
C LEU A 276 18.74 0.29 -25.61
N TRP A 277 19.60 1.29 -25.71
CA TRP A 277 20.54 1.65 -24.66
C TRP A 277 19.83 2.51 -23.62
N VAL A 278 20.19 2.25 -22.36
CA VAL A 278 19.68 2.94 -21.19
C VAL A 278 20.82 3.75 -20.60
N SER A 279 20.58 5.04 -20.40
CA SER A 279 21.55 5.95 -19.79
C SER A 279 20.96 6.61 -18.55
N VAL A 280 21.76 6.78 -17.50
CA VAL A 280 21.42 7.53 -16.28
C VAL A 280 22.42 8.66 -16.16
N ASN A 281 21.94 9.90 -15.96
CA ASN A 281 22.77 11.12 -15.95
C ASN A 281 23.69 11.24 -17.18
N GLY A 282 23.22 10.80 -18.35
CA GLY A 282 23.98 10.84 -19.60
C GLY A 282 25.04 9.73 -19.75
N ILE A 283 25.22 8.87 -18.76
CA ILE A 283 26.15 7.73 -18.80
C ILE A 283 25.38 6.47 -19.16
N ASP A 284 25.82 5.74 -20.17
CA ASP A 284 25.22 4.47 -20.55
C ASP A 284 25.44 3.42 -19.46
N VAL A 285 24.34 2.93 -18.90
CA VAL A 285 24.33 1.92 -17.84
C VAL A 285 24.06 0.52 -18.37
N GLY A 286 23.58 0.38 -19.62
CA GLY A 286 23.36 -0.92 -20.23
C GLY A 286 22.40 -0.86 -21.40
N TRP A 287 21.92 -2.02 -21.83
CA TRP A 287 21.01 -2.19 -22.95
C TRP A 287 19.93 -3.23 -22.66
N LEU A 288 18.85 -3.22 -23.43
CA LEU A 288 17.83 -4.26 -23.37
C LEU A 288 18.29 -5.54 -24.09
N THR A 289 17.83 -6.71 -23.64
CA THR A 289 18.08 -7.96 -24.36
C THR A 289 17.42 -7.94 -25.75
N GLU A 290 17.87 -8.79 -26.67
CA GLU A 290 17.32 -8.88 -28.04
C GLU A 290 15.79 -8.94 -28.05
N LEU A 291 15.21 -9.86 -27.29
CA LEU A 291 13.76 -10.04 -27.21
C LEU A 291 13.02 -8.78 -26.71
N GLN A 292 13.65 -8.01 -25.81
CA GLN A 292 13.06 -6.77 -25.30
C GLN A 292 13.28 -5.61 -26.27
N GLY A 293 14.41 -5.57 -26.97
CA GLY A 293 14.67 -4.65 -28.07
C GLY A 293 13.63 -4.79 -29.18
N GLU A 294 13.36 -6.02 -29.64
CA GLU A 294 12.34 -6.29 -30.66
C GLU A 294 10.95 -5.76 -30.28
N LYS A 295 10.59 -5.87 -29.00
CA LYS A 295 9.29 -5.42 -28.48
C LYS A 295 9.18 -3.91 -28.38
N HIS A 296 10.24 -3.25 -27.93
CA HIS A 296 10.15 -1.86 -27.47
C HIS A 296 10.81 -0.85 -28.40
N CYS A 297 11.74 -1.22 -29.28
CA CYS A 297 12.41 -0.28 -30.17
C CYS A 297 11.42 0.58 -30.98
N ALA A 298 10.38 -0.02 -31.55
CA ALA A 298 9.39 0.70 -32.35
C ALA A 298 8.57 1.74 -31.55
N GLN A 299 8.59 1.67 -30.21
CA GLN A 299 7.90 2.61 -29.33
C GLN A 299 8.74 3.88 -29.04
N ILE A 300 10.06 3.82 -29.31
CA ILE A 300 10.99 4.91 -29.00
C ILE A 300 11.24 5.74 -30.26
N PRO A 301 11.03 7.07 -30.20
CA PRO A 301 11.32 7.93 -31.34
C PRO A 301 12.83 8.05 -31.57
N ASP A 302 13.25 8.45 -32.77
CA ASP A 302 14.67 8.50 -33.15
C ASP A 302 15.52 9.36 -32.22
N LYS A 303 14.96 10.48 -31.73
CA LYS A 303 15.62 11.37 -30.76
C LYS A 303 15.76 10.76 -29.35
N GLY A 304 15.16 9.61 -29.09
CA GLY A 304 15.09 8.97 -27.78
C GLY A 304 13.88 9.39 -26.95
N ALA A 305 13.79 8.81 -25.76
CA ALA A 305 12.73 9.09 -24.78
C ALA A 305 13.28 9.03 -23.35
N VAL A 306 12.53 9.56 -22.39
CA VAL A 306 12.83 9.39 -20.95
C VAL A 306 11.84 8.45 -20.31
N CYS A 307 12.29 7.69 -19.31
CA CYS A 307 11.44 6.80 -18.53
C CYS A 307 11.90 6.77 -17.08
N LEU A 308 11.01 6.30 -16.20
CA LEU A 308 11.37 6.01 -14.82
C LEU A 308 12.04 4.63 -14.75
N ALA A 309 13.16 4.56 -14.07
CA ALA A 309 13.90 3.34 -13.80
C ALA A 309 14.10 3.12 -12.30
N ARG A 310 14.26 1.86 -11.92
CA ARG A 310 14.62 1.44 -10.58
C ARG A 310 16.04 0.90 -10.59
N ILE A 311 16.83 1.38 -9.63
CA ILE A 311 18.12 0.80 -9.28
C ILE A 311 17.90 -0.01 -7.99
N LYS A 312 18.33 -1.27 -7.98
CA LYS A 312 18.17 -2.15 -6.82
C LYS A 312 19.47 -2.88 -6.55
N ALA A 313 19.80 -3.09 -5.27
CA ALA A 313 20.88 -3.97 -4.87
C ALA A 313 20.50 -5.43 -5.17
N GLY A 314 21.17 -6.01 -6.16
CA GLY A 314 21.19 -7.45 -6.39
C GLY A 314 22.21 -8.14 -5.50
N THR A 315 22.29 -9.47 -5.57
CA THR A 315 23.22 -10.25 -4.73
C THR A 315 24.70 -9.91 -4.96
N LYS A 316 25.05 -9.44 -6.16
CA LYS A 316 26.44 -9.19 -6.56
C LYS A 316 26.70 -7.79 -7.10
N LYS A 317 25.66 -7.11 -7.57
CA LYS A 317 25.75 -5.85 -8.31
C LYS A 317 24.45 -5.06 -8.17
N MET A 318 24.51 -3.78 -8.47
CA MET A 318 23.33 -2.96 -8.70
C MET A 318 22.68 -3.36 -10.03
N GLU A 319 21.37 -3.56 -10.01
CA GLU A 319 20.55 -3.97 -11.15
C GLU A 319 19.63 -2.82 -11.54
N VAL A 320 19.43 -2.63 -12.85
CA VAL A 320 18.56 -1.57 -13.36
C VAL A 320 17.33 -2.16 -14.05
N THR A 321 16.16 -1.62 -13.74
CA THR A 321 14.90 -1.97 -14.41
C THR A 321 14.19 -0.72 -14.87
N VAL A 322 13.89 -0.60 -16.16
CA VAL A 322 13.16 0.54 -16.74
C VAL A 322 11.66 0.25 -16.83
N ASN A 323 10.82 1.29 -16.73
CA ASN A 323 9.38 1.18 -16.96
C ASN A 323 9.05 1.62 -18.38
N LEU A 324 8.55 0.70 -19.20
CA LEU A 324 8.16 0.94 -20.59
C LEU A 324 6.66 0.67 -20.77
N PRO A 325 6.02 1.19 -21.82
CA PRO A 325 4.65 0.82 -22.15
C PRO A 325 4.53 -0.67 -22.42
N ARG A 326 3.34 -1.24 -22.23
CA ARG A 326 3.09 -2.64 -22.64
C ARG A 326 3.23 -2.74 -24.16
N ALA A 327 4.05 -3.68 -24.61
CA ALA A 327 4.19 -4.05 -26.02
C ALA A 327 3.09 -5.02 -26.44
#